data_AF-A0A5E7VU80-F1
#
_entry.id   AF-A0A5E7VU80-F1
#
_cell.length_a   1.000
_cell.length_b   1.000
_cell.length_c   1.000
_cell.angle_alpha   90.00
_cell.angle_beta   90.00
_cell.angle_gamma   90.00
#
_symmetry.space_group_name_H-M   'P 1'
#
loop_
_entity.id
_entity.type
_entity.pdbx_description
1 polymer ?
#
loop_
_entity_poly.entity_id
_entity_poly.type
_entity_poly.pdbx_seq_one_letter_code
_entity_poly.pdbx_strand_id
1 'polypeptide(L)'
;MSSPQTRDRLVSIIKQHQLKHGVSKLPVAKLAEAAGISRQAFNRYYSDLKDYSIGKASIARLLIDDNASLNELIENKDERILRLEKELVNSRETHKAELEAVVKNHISSLMNNDIMAFEANQLTSTLINQGNHNAYLNKRITELEVNNAKLTHNIITAASSDSSNIIEKSDKNFIAFGLNLSAANKAYACSKSFIEYEKAKDEELLKIVRKITKLPNPENIDILFFQEKYISDFTIFCNRTHPSKARTLITIKLPLYSQEEIKLFMKSLSPITSFSIYVPYSSSDAIISAKRKFSFRDIPPEELMDADNAKIPLMTWGFESIYITRVKQGD
;
A
#
# COMPACT_ATOMS: atom_id res chain seq x y z
N MET A 1 101.84 15.42 -28.30
CA MET A 1 101.25 15.14 -26.98
C MET A 1 101.71 13.76 -26.55
N SER A 2 102.39 13.63 -25.40
CA SER A 2 102.86 12.33 -24.94
C SER A 2 101.66 11.45 -24.55
N SER A 3 101.66 10.18 -24.97
CA SER A 3 100.64 9.17 -24.61
C SER A 3 100.29 9.16 -23.10
N PRO A 4 101.26 9.18 -22.16
CA PRO A 4 100.98 9.23 -20.71
C PRO A 4 100.24 10.50 -20.25
N GLN A 5 100.64 11.69 -20.70
CA GLN A 5 100.00 12.96 -20.31
C GLN A 5 98.52 13.02 -20.72
N THR A 6 98.21 12.37 -21.85
CA THR A 6 96.85 12.30 -22.39
C THR A 6 96.00 11.32 -21.57
N ARG A 7 96.60 10.22 -21.10
CA ARG A 7 95.98 9.25 -20.19
C ARG A 7 95.64 9.87 -18.83
N ASP A 8 96.56 10.64 -18.25
CA ASP A 8 96.35 11.28 -16.94
C ASP A 8 95.20 12.29 -16.96
N ARG A 9 95.08 13.05 -18.06
CA ARG A 9 93.96 13.98 -18.29
C ARG A 9 92.62 13.27 -18.45
N LEU A 10 92.59 12.12 -19.14
CA LEU A 10 91.38 11.29 -19.24
C LEU A 10 90.99 10.76 -17.85
N VAL A 11 91.96 10.31 -17.05
CA VAL A 11 91.73 9.83 -15.68
C VAL A 11 91.21 10.95 -14.77
N SER A 12 91.76 12.17 -14.84
CA SER A 12 91.28 13.30 -14.01
C SER A 12 89.84 13.69 -14.33
N ILE A 13 89.46 13.66 -15.60
CA ILE A 13 88.08 13.96 -16.05
C ILE A 13 87.11 12.87 -15.55
N ILE A 14 87.50 11.59 -15.63
CA ILE A 14 86.72 10.47 -15.08
C ILE A 14 86.55 10.63 -13.57
N LYS A 15 87.64 10.94 -12.84
CA LYS A 15 87.61 11.18 -11.38
C LYS A 15 86.61 12.28 -11.02
N GLN A 16 86.73 13.47 -11.62
CA GLN A 16 85.86 14.61 -11.31
C GLN A 16 84.38 14.33 -11.63
N HIS A 17 84.09 13.67 -12.76
CA HIS A 17 82.73 13.34 -13.12
C HIS A 17 82.09 12.37 -12.14
N GLN A 18 82.85 11.36 -11.70
CA GLN A 18 82.32 10.34 -10.81
C GLN A 18 82.29 10.75 -9.33
N LEU A 19 83.11 11.71 -8.91
CA LEU A 19 82.94 12.38 -7.62
C LEU A 19 81.61 13.15 -7.57
N LYS A 20 81.28 13.88 -8.63
CA LYS A 20 80.05 14.70 -8.68
C LYS A 20 78.76 13.91 -8.90
N HIS A 21 78.82 12.81 -9.66
CA HIS A 21 77.63 12.10 -10.11
C HIS A 21 77.60 10.61 -9.73
N GLY A 22 78.56 10.14 -8.93
CA GLY A 22 78.70 8.75 -8.54
C GLY A 22 78.98 7.82 -9.74
N VAL A 23 78.45 6.59 -9.70
CA VAL A 23 78.62 5.54 -10.72
C VAL A 23 77.74 5.78 -11.96
N SER A 24 77.53 7.04 -12.34
CA SER A 24 76.74 7.40 -13.52
C SER A 24 77.56 7.22 -14.80
N LYS A 25 76.91 6.73 -15.86
CA LYS A 25 77.55 6.44 -17.16
C LYS A 25 77.99 7.74 -17.84
N LEU A 26 79.29 7.90 -18.04
CA LEU A 26 79.84 8.97 -18.87
C LEU A 26 80.04 8.44 -20.30
N PRO A 27 79.30 8.94 -21.30
CA PRO A 27 79.46 8.47 -22.67
C PRO A 27 80.85 8.81 -23.20
N VAL A 28 81.49 7.81 -23.82
CA VAL A 28 82.85 7.91 -24.40
C VAL A 28 83.00 9.11 -25.35
N ALA A 29 81.93 9.52 -26.02
CA ALA A 29 81.92 10.71 -26.87
C ALA A 29 82.23 12.01 -26.11
N LYS A 30 81.57 12.24 -24.96
CA LYS A 30 81.78 13.43 -24.13
C LYS A 30 83.14 13.42 -23.44
N LEU A 31 83.63 12.24 -23.11
CA LEU A 31 84.94 12.06 -22.49
C LEU A 31 86.09 12.28 -23.48
N ALA A 32 85.94 11.81 -24.72
CA ALA A 32 86.90 12.07 -25.79
C ALA A 32 86.93 13.55 -26.19
N GLU A 33 85.76 14.19 -26.24
CA GLU A 33 85.62 15.63 -26.48
C GLU A 33 86.26 16.48 -25.38
N ALA A 34 86.00 16.17 -24.10
CA ALA A 34 86.58 16.87 -22.96
C ALA A 34 88.11 16.72 -22.85
N ALA A 35 88.67 15.63 -23.38
CA ALA A 35 90.11 15.40 -23.45
C ALA A 35 90.77 15.93 -24.73
N GLY A 36 89.99 16.42 -25.71
CA GLY A 36 90.50 16.94 -26.98
C GLY A 36 90.98 15.86 -27.96
N ILE A 37 90.42 14.64 -27.90
CA ILE A 37 90.85 13.48 -28.71
C ILE A 37 89.67 12.98 -29.56
N SER A 38 89.96 12.44 -30.75
CA SER A 38 88.95 11.73 -31.55
C SER A 38 88.45 10.46 -30.85
N ARG A 39 87.14 10.18 -30.96
CA ARG A 39 86.51 8.95 -30.45
C ARG A 39 87.22 7.67 -30.93
N GLN A 40 87.76 7.68 -32.14
CA GLN A 40 88.51 6.54 -32.70
C GLN A 40 89.85 6.33 -31.99
N ALA A 41 90.56 7.42 -31.65
CA ALA A 41 91.83 7.35 -30.94
C ALA A 41 91.64 6.91 -29.48
N PHE A 42 90.54 7.31 -28.82
CA PHE A 42 90.19 6.82 -27.50
C PHE A 42 90.00 5.28 -27.49
N ASN A 43 89.21 4.75 -28.44
CA ASN A 43 88.96 3.31 -28.51
C ASN A 43 90.19 2.49 -28.90
N ARG A 44 91.16 3.07 -29.63
CA ARG A 44 92.36 2.38 -30.09
C ARG A 44 93.47 2.32 -29.03
N TYR A 45 93.64 3.38 -28.24
CA TYR A 45 94.78 3.51 -27.32
C TYR A 45 94.40 3.47 -25.83
N TYR A 46 93.12 3.68 -25.47
CA TYR A 46 92.65 3.84 -24.09
C TYR A 46 91.35 3.07 -23.81
N SER A 47 91.21 1.89 -24.43
CA SER A 47 90.02 1.03 -24.30
C SER A 47 89.81 0.51 -22.87
N ASP A 48 90.86 0.47 -22.05
CA ASP A 48 90.84 0.11 -20.64
C ASP A 48 90.12 1.13 -19.76
N LEU A 49 90.13 2.41 -20.12
CA LEU A 49 89.40 3.48 -19.41
C LEU A 49 87.88 3.44 -19.66
N LYS A 50 87.42 2.63 -20.61
CA LYS A 50 86.00 2.47 -20.96
C LYS A 50 85.20 1.79 -19.85
N ASP A 51 85.78 0.83 -19.15
CA ASP A 51 85.07 0.13 -18.07
C ASP A 51 84.85 1.01 -16.84
N TYR A 52 85.73 2.00 -16.64
CA TYR A 52 85.58 3.03 -15.61
C TYR A 52 84.53 4.07 -15.99
N SER A 53 84.45 4.51 -17.26
CA SER A 53 83.43 5.49 -17.71
C SER A 53 82.01 4.93 -17.72
N ILE A 54 81.86 3.62 -17.90
CA ILE A 54 80.56 2.91 -17.85
C ILE A 54 80.15 2.58 -16.40
N GLY A 55 81.07 2.70 -15.43
CA GLY A 55 80.81 2.42 -14.01
C GLY A 55 80.85 0.94 -13.64
N LYS A 56 81.45 0.07 -14.48
CA LYS A 56 81.61 -1.37 -14.19
C LYS A 56 82.80 -1.67 -13.29
N ALA A 57 83.84 -0.83 -13.31
CA ALA A 57 85.01 -0.94 -12.45
C ALA A 57 85.01 0.15 -11.37
N SER A 58 85.40 -0.21 -10.15
CA SER A 58 85.47 0.73 -9.02
C SER A 58 86.62 1.73 -9.17
N ILE A 59 86.29 3.00 -9.01
CA ILE A 59 87.19 4.17 -9.09
C ILE A 59 88.26 4.12 -8.00
N ALA A 60 88.03 3.36 -6.94
CA ALA A 60 89.01 3.14 -5.87
C ALA A 60 90.36 2.62 -6.41
N ARG A 61 90.37 1.89 -7.54
CA ARG A 61 91.61 1.44 -8.20
C ARG A 61 92.37 2.54 -8.94
N LEU A 62 91.71 3.64 -9.31
CA LEU A 62 92.31 4.81 -9.98
C LEU A 62 92.69 5.93 -8.99
N LEU A 63 92.40 5.76 -7.70
CA LEU A 63 92.58 6.75 -6.63
C LEU A 63 93.65 6.34 -5.60
N ILE A 64 94.46 5.31 -5.89
CA ILE A 64 95.43 4.73 -4.94
C ILE A 64 96.46 5.76 -4.45
N ASP A 65 96.74 6.81 -5.25
CA ASP A 65 97.72 7.86 -4.91
C ASP A 65 97.10 9.18 -4.40
N ASP A 66 95.77 9.29 -4.31
CA ASP A 66 95.02 10.55 -4.12
C ASP A 66 94.08 10.50 -2.90
N ASN A 67 94.66 10.54 -1.69
CA ASN A 67 93.94 10.36 -0.41
C ASN A 67 92.79 11.37 -0.18
N ALA A 68 92.93 12.61 -0.67
CA ALA A 68 91.90 13.65 -0.50
C ALA A 68 90.61 13.35 -1.29
N SER A 69 90.75 12.90 -2.54
CA SER A 69 89.61 12.52 -3.40
C SER A 69 88.96 11.22 -2.94
N LEU A 70 89.72 10.33 -2.29
CA LEU A 70 89.18 9.11 -1.68
C LEU A 70 88.29 9.44 -0.49
N ASN A 71 88.72 10.35 0.40
CA ASN A 71 87.92 10.76 1.56
C ASN A 71 86.62 11.47 1.14
N GLU A 72 86.68 12.35 0.13
CA GLU A 72 85.47 13.01 -0.42
C GLU A 72 84.48 11.98 -1.02
N LEU A 73 84.97 10.91 -1.64
CA LEU A 73 84.13 9.83 -2.15
C LEU A 73 83.49 9.01 -1.02
N ILE A 74 84.22 8.79 0.08
CA ILE A 74 83.73 8.06 1.26
C ILE A 74 82.65 8.90 1.95
N GLU A 75 82.90 10.18 2.22
CA GLU A 75 81.92 11.09 2.83
C GLU A 75 80.63 11.19 2.00
N ASN A 76 80.74 11.35 0.68
CA ASN A 76 79.56 11.36 -0.20
C ASN A 76 78.79 10.03 -0.21
N LYS A 77 79.48 8.90 -0.04
CA LYS A 77 78.83 7.59 0.07
C LYS A 77 78.17 7.42 1.43
N ASP A 78 78.82 7.83 2.51
CA ASP A 78 78.29 7.76 3.86
C ASP A 78 77.06 8.66 4.01
N GLU A 79 77.08 9.87 3.47
CA GLU A 79 75.90 10.74 3.40
C GLU A 79 74.75 10.09 2.62
N ARG A 80 75.07 9.44 1.49
CA ARG A 80 74.06 8.75 0.69
C ARG A 80 73.49 7.53 1.43
N ILE A 81 74.33 6.78 2.13
CA ILE A 81 73.91 5.63 2.96
C ILE A 81 72.98 6.12 4.05
N LEU A 82 73.33 7.18 4.79
CA LEU A 82 72.48 7.76 5.83
C LEU A 82 71.14 8.27 5.29
N ARG A 83 71.14 8.91 4.11
CA ARG A 83 69.90 9.33 3.44
C ARG A 83 69.03 8.13 3.06
N LEU A 84 69.62 7.10 2.46
CA LEU A 84 68.90 5.88 2.09
C LEU A 84 68.39 5.13 3.31
N GLU A 85 69.16 5.05 4.40
CA GLU A 85 68.71 4.45 5.66
C GLU A 85 67.53 5.21 6.24
N LYS A 86 67.58 6.54 6.25
CA LYS A 86 66.47 7.37 6.72
C LYS A 86 65.23 7.22 5.84
N GLU A 87 65.38 7.21 4.51
CA GLU A 87 64.28 6.94 3.58
C GLU A 87 63.69 5.55 3.79
N LEU A 88 64.52 4.55 4.06
CA LEU A 88 64.10 3.18 4.30
C LEU A 88 63.34 3.06 5.64
N VAL A 89 63.82 3.71 6.71
CA VAL A 89 63.09 3.77 7.99
C VAL A 89 61.75 4.46 7.81
N ASN A 90 61.72 5.64 7.18
CA ASN A 90 60.48 6.36 6.92
C ASN A 90 59.50 5.52 6.09
N SER A 91 59.98 4.87 5.02
CA SER A 91 59.15 4.00 4.17
C SER A 91 58.61 2.79 4.95
N ARG A 92 59.39 2.20 5.86
CA ARG A 92 58.91 1.12 6.73
C ARG A 92 57.85 1.60 7.70
N GLU A 93 58.02 2.78 8.29
CA GLU A 93 57.04 3.37 9.21
C GLU A 93 55.73 3.70 8.49
N THR A 94 55.79 4.32 7.30
CA THR A 94 54.58 4.61 6.51
C THR A 94 53.87 3.33 6.10
N HIS A 95 54.60 2.31 5.63
CA HIS A 95 53.98 1.04 5.27
C HIS A 95 53.38 0.31 6.47
N LYS A 96 54.02 0.37 7.64
CA LYS A 96 53.45 -0.20 8.87
C LYS A 96 52.16 0.51 9.26
N ALA A 97 52.13 1.84 9.21
CA ALA A 97 50.93 2.63 9.49
C ALA A 97 49.80 2.36 8.49
N GLU A 98 50.13 2.22 7.19
CA GLU A 98 49.17 1.82 6.15
C GLU A 98 48.60 0.42 6.42
N LEU A 99 49.45 -0.54 6.77
CA LEU A 99 49.03 -1.91 7.09
C LEU A 99 48.08 -1.93 8.30
N GLU A 100 48.41 -1.21 9.36
CA GLU A 100 47.55 -1.07 10.54
C GLU A 100 46.20 -0.41 10.19
N ALA A 101 46.21 0.63 9.35
CA ALA A 101 44.99 1.28 8.87
C ALA A 101 44.13 0.33 8.01
N VAL A 102 44.74 -0.43 7.11
CA VAL A 102 44.05 -1.44 6.28
C VAL A 102 43.44 -2.52 7.16
N VAL A 103 44.18 -3.04 8.14
CA VAL A 103 43.67 -4.05 9.08
C VAL A 103 42.50 -3.48 9.88
N LYS A 104 42.61 -2.26 10.41
CA LYS A 104 41.52 -1.61 11.15
C LYS A 104 40.28 -1.40 10.29
N ASN A 105 40.45 -0.95 9.05
CA ASN A 105 39.35 -0.76 8.11
C ASN A 105 38.71 -2.10 7.74
N HIS A 106 39.51 -3.15 7.54
CA HIS A 106 39.02 -4.47 7.25
C HIS A 106 38.22 -5.06 8.43
N ILE A 107 38.74 -4.96 9.65
CA ILE A 107 38.04 -5.37 10.88
C ILE A 107 36.72 -4.61 11.02
N SER A 108 36.74 -3.28 10.82
CA SER A 108 35.53 -2.46 10.92
C SER A 108 34.49 -2.85 9.85
N SER A 109 34.94 -3.16 8.64
CA SER A 109 34.08 -3.65 7.56
C SER A 109 33.47 -5.01 7.88
N LEU A 110 34.27 -5.95 8.40
CA LEU A 110 33.78 -7.26 8.86
C LEU A 110 32.76 -7.11 9.99
N MET A 111 33.05 -6.30 11.01
CA MET A 111 32.13 -6.03 12.11
C MET A 111 30.82 -5.42 11.63
N ASN A 112 30.88 -4.45 10.71
CA ASN A 112 29.66 -3.85 10.15
C ASN A 112 28.85 -4.87 9.35
N ASN A 113 29.51 -5.75 8.60
CA ASN A 113 28.82 -6.83 7.90
C ASN A 113 28.16 -7.82 8.89
N ASP A 114 28.86 -8.18 9.97
CA ASP A 114 28.31 -9.05 11.01
C ASP A 114 27.10 -8.40 11.73
N ILE A 115 27.17 -7.09 12.02
CA ILE A 115 26.05 -6.33 12.58
C ILE A 115 24.87 -6.35 11.62
N MET A 116 25.10 -6.04 10.34
CA MET A 116 24.04 -6.03 9.32
C MET A 116 23.42 -7.43 9.14
N ALA A 117 24.23 -8.48 9.14
CA ALA A 117 23.75 -9.86 9.06
C ALA A 117 22.94 -10.24 10.31
N PHE A 118 23.39 -9.82 11.50
CA PHE A 118 22.66 -10.04 12.74
C PHE A 118 21.32 -9.31 12.77
N GLU A 119 21.29 -8.03 12.42
CA GLU A 119 20.07 -7.22 12.33
C GLU A 119 19.11 -7.77 11.28
N ALA A 120 19.62 -8.19 10.11
CA ALA A 120 18.82 -8.84 9.09
C ALA A 120 18.17 -10.13 9.61
N ASN A 121 18.93 -10.99 10.31
CA ASN A 121 18.40 -12.20 10.91
C ASN A 121 17.35 -11.92 11.99
N GLN A 122 17.57 -10.90 12.82
CA GLN A 122 16.59 -10.47 13.82
C GLN A 122 15.30 -9.97 13.15
N LEU A 123 15.43 -9.16 12.10
CA LEU A 123 14.30 -8.66 11.31
C LEU A 123 13.55 -9.83 10.66
N THR A 124 14.25 -10.76 10.02
CA THR A 124 13.65 -11.98 9.46
C THR A 124 12.92 -12.79 10.53
N SER A 125 13.51 -13.00 11.71
CA SER A 125 12.85 -13.71 12.81
C SER A 125 11.58 -13.00 13.28
N THR A 126 11.61 -11.67 13.41
CA THR A 126 10.41 -10.89 13.77
C THR A 126 9.33 -10.97 12.71
N LEU A 127 9.68 -10.90 11.42
CA LEU A 127 8.73 -11.03 10.32
C LEU A 127 8.12 -12.43 10.25
N ILE A 128 8.91 -13.49 10.48
CA ILE A 128 8.41 -14.86 10.57
C ILE A 128 7.42 -14.98 11.74
N ASN A 129 7.75 -14.43 12.90
CA ASN A 129 6.85 -14.45 14.07
C ASN A 129 5.56 -13.67 13.81
N GLN A 130 5.63 -12.49 13.17
CA GLN A 130 4.45 -11.74 12.77
C GLN A 130 3.63 -12.49 11.72
N GLY A 131 4.28 -13.12 10.74
CA GLY A 131 3.64 -13.97 9.73
C GLY A 131 2.92 -15.16 10.36
N ASN A 132 3.56 -15.84 11.31
CA ASN A 132 2.96 -16.94 12.07
C ASN A 132 1.79 -16.46 12.93
N HIS A 133 1.91 -15.29 13.57
CA HIS A 133 0.82 -14.71 14.35
C HIS A 133 -0.37 -14.33 13.45
N ASN A 134 -0.13 -13.73 12.30
CA ASN A 134 -1.17 -13.43 11.31
C ASN A 134 -1.82 -14.71 10.77
N ALA A 135 -1.05 -15.75 10.49
CA ALA A 135 -1.59 -17.05 10.10
C ALA A 135 -2.44 -17.66 11.22
N TYR A 136 -2.03 -17.52 12.48
CA TYR A 136 -2.81 -17.94 13.65
C TYR A 136 -4.12 -17.15 13.78
N LEU A 137 -4.08 -15.82 13.64
CA LEU A 137 -5.27 -14.97 13.65
C LEU A 137 -6.22 -15.30 12.51
N ASN A 138 -5.70 -15.49 11.29
CA ASN A 138 -6.50 -15.92 10.15
C ASN A 138 -7.14 -17.29 10.41
N LYS A 139 -6.38 -18.25 10.96
CA LYS A 139 -6.94 -19.54 11.38
C LYS A 139 -8.06 -19.33 12.40
N ARG A 140 -7.86 -18.47 13.40
CA ARG A 140 -8.88 -18.16 14.40
C ARG A 140 -10.13 -17.51 13.80
N ILE A 141 -9.96 -16.62 12.83
CA ILE A 141 -11.05 -16.00 12.07
C ILE A 141 -11.79 -17.10 11.30
N THR A 142 -11.10 -17.96 10.56
CA THR A 142 -11.75 -19.06 9.83
C THR A 142 -12.46 -20.04 10.78
N GLU A 143 -11.90 -20.32 11.97
CA GLU A 143 -12.56 -21.12 13.00
C GLU A 143 -13.85 -20.44 13.50
N LEU A 144 -13.81 -19.12 13.74
CA LEU A 144 -14.97 -18.34 14.15
C LEU A 144 -16.01 -18.23 13.03
N GLU A 145 -15.59 -18.08 11.77
CA GLU A 145 -16.46 -18.08 10.60
C GLU A 145 -17.11 -19.45 10.42
N VAL A 146 -16.37 -20.54 10.58
CA VAL A 146 -16.92 -21.91 10.56
C VAL A 146 -17.85 -22.13 11.74
N ASN A 147 -17.53 -21.64 12.94
CA ASN A 147 -18.41 -21.74 14.10
C ASN A 147 -19.67 -20.90 13.93
N ASN A 148 -19.57 -19.69 13.38
CA ASN A 148 -20.72 -18.88 13.01
C ASN A 148 -21.53 -19.55 11.91
N ALA A 149 -20.90 -20.12 10.89
CA ALA A 149 -21.57 -20.88 9.84
C ALA A 149 -22.26 -22.13 10.39
N LYS A 150 -21.66 -22.82 11.38
CA LYS A 150 -22.29 -23.92 12.11
C LYS A 150 -23.43 -23.44 12.97
N LEU A 151 -23.30 -22.30 13.66
CA LEU A 151 -24.36 -21.72 14.47
C LEU A 151 -25.50 -21.22 13.59
N THR A 152 -25.24 -20.56 12.47
CA THR A 152 -26.26 -20.16 11.50
C THR A 152 -26.84 -21.38 10.81
N HIS A 153 -26.05 -22.42 10.49
CA HIS A 153 -26.58 -23.68 9.98
C HIS A 153 -27.41 -24.41 11.03
N ASN A 154 -27.03 -24.38 12.30
CA ASN A 154 -27.79 -24.93 13.43
C ASN A 154 -29.03 -24.11 13.72
N ILE A 155 -28.99 -22.78 13.58
CA ILE A 155 -30.16 -21.90 13.64
C ILE A 155 -31.05 -22.15 12.43
N ILE A 156 -30.50 -22.35 11.23
CA ILE A 156 -31.26 -22.66 10.01
C ILE A 156 -31.85 -24.05 10.10
N THR A 157 -31.16 -25.05 10.64
CA THR A 157 -31.65 -26.43 10.80
C THR A 157 -32.59 -26.54 12.00
N ALA A 158 -32.33 -25.85 13.11
CA ALA A 158 -33.30 -25.65 14.20
C ALA A 158 -34.51 -24.83 13.73
N ALA A 159 -34.33 -23.91 12.79
CA ALA A 159 -35.39 -23.19 12.10
C ALA A 159 -35.97 -23.97 10.90
N SER A 160 -35.36 -25.09 10.50
CA SER A 160 -35.90 -26.03 9.52
C SER A 160 -36.76 -27.06 10.25
N SER A 161 -36.45 -27.34 11.52
CA SER A 161 -37.39 -27.97 12.45
C SER A 161 -38.46 -27.01 12.95
N ASP A 162 -38.19 -25.69 13.01
CA ASP A 162 -39.15 -24.64 13.41
C ASP A 162 -38.91 -23.29 12.67
N SER A 163 -39.48 -23.11 11.46
CA SER A 163 -39.65 -21.82 10.71
C SER A 163 -38.55 -21.17 9.80
N SER A 164 -38.74 -21.34 8.49
CA SER A 164 -38.82 -20.31 7.42
C SER A 164 -37.58 -19.65 6.72
N ASN A 165 -37.58 -19.86 5.39
CA ASN A 165 -36.98 -19.12 4.27
C ASN A 165 -36.90 -17.57 4.40
N ILE A 166 -35.70 -17.01 4.59
CA ILE A 166 -35.47 -15.56 4.42
C ILE A 166 -34.18 -15.32 3.62
N ILE A 167 -34.25 -14.52 2.53
CA ILE A 167 -33.10 -14.10 1.69
C ILE A 167 -32.78 -12.62 1.97
N GLU A 168 -31.51 -12.24 1.84
CA GLU A 168 -31.05 -10.85 1.88
C GLU A 168 -31.63 -9.99 0.73
N LYS A 169 -31.87 -8.70 1.01
CA LYS A 169 -32.59 -7.78 0.13
C LYS A 169 -31.68 -7.26 -0.98
N SER A 170 -32.18 -7.30 -2.21
CA SER A 170 -31.56 -6.67 -3.38
C SER A 170 -32.62 -5.89 -4.16
N ASP A 171 -32.23 -4.78 -4.78
CA ASP A 171 -33.10 -3.92 -5.62
C ASP A 171 -33.73 -4.68 -6.80
N LYS A 172 -33.19 -5.86 -7.15
CA LYS A 172 -33.76 -6.76 -8.16
C LYS A 172 -34.93 -7.60 -7.64
N ASN A 173 -34.99 -7.83 -6.33
CA ASN A 173 -35.95 -8.74 -5.67
C ASN A 173 -36.98 -8.01 -4.80
N PHE A 174 -36.72 -6.74 -4.43
CA PHE A 174 -37.59 -5.95 -3.56
C PHE A 174 -37.73 -4.51 -4.09
N ILE A 175 -38.96 -4.10 -4.37
CA ILE A 175 -39.29 -2.74 -4.80
C ILE A 175 -40.28 -2.15 -3.80
N ALA A 176 -39.89 -1.06 -3.12
CA ALA A 176 -40.76 -0.34 -2.20
C ALA A 176 -41.29 0.95 -2.84
N PHE A 177 -42.61 1.08 -2.93
CA PHE A 177 -43.27 2.32 -3.32
C PHE A 177 -43.83 3.01 -2.08
N GLY A 178 -43.04 3.95 -1.55
CA GLY A 178 -43.52 4.89 -0.54
C GLY A 178 -44.30 6.02 -1.22
N LEU A 179 -45.58 6.20 -0.88
CA LEU A 179 -46.36 7.36 -1.29
C LEU A 179 -45.74 8.63 -0.69
N ASN A 180 -45.32 9.58 -1.53
CA ASN A 180 -44.78 10.86 -1.05
C ASN A 180 -45.90 11.90 -0.95
N LEU A 181 -46.62 11.89 0.18
CA LEU A 181 -47.73 12.83 0.47
C LEU A 181 -47.26 14.15 1.08
N SER A 182 -45.94 14.42 1.16
CA SER A 182 -45.41 15.64 1.79
C SER A 182 -45.92 16.92 1.12
N ALA A 183 -46.09 16.91 -0.21
CA ALA A 183 -46.64 18.04 -0.96
C ALA A 183 -48.14 18.25 -0.70
N ALA A 184 -48.91 17.16 -0.60
CA ALA A 184 -50.34 17.18 -0.31
C ALA A 184 -50.64 17.66 1.11
N ASN A 185 -49.84 17.23 2.10
CA ASN A 185 -49.93 17.69 3.48
C ASN A 185 -49.68 19.20 3.61
N LYS A 186 -48.70 19.74 2.87
CA LYS A 186 -48.42 21.18 2.82
C LYS A 186 -49.54 21.96 2.14
N ALA A 187 -50.12 21.43 1.07
CA ALA A 187 -51.26 22.04 0.40
C ALA A 187 -52.49 22.09 1.32
N TYR A 188 -52.77 20.99 2.03
CA TYR A 188 -53.86 20.92 3.00
C TYR A 188 -53.65 21.87 4.19
N ALA A 189 -52.42 22.05 4.69
CA ALA A 189 -52.13 23.03 5.74
C ALA A 189 -52.50 24.47 5.33
N CYS A 190 -52.43 24.78 4.03
CA CYS A 190 -52.78 26.08 3.47
C CYS A 190 -54.25 26.21 3.06
N SER A 191 -54.82 25.21 2.39
CA SER A 191 -56.17 25.27 1.82
C SER A 191 -57.27 24.70 2.73
N LYS A 192 -56.91 23.84 3.70
CA LYS A 192 -57.82 23.07 4.58
C LYS A 192 -58.92 22.30 3.82
N SER A 193 -58.72 22.06 2.52
CA SER A 193 -59.68 21.35 1.68
C SER A 193 -59.31 19.86 1.64
N PHE A 194 -60.13 19.03 2.28
CA PHE A 194 -59.95 17.58 2.27
C PHE A 194 -60.12 16.98 0.87
N ILE A 195 -61.00 17.56 0.04
CA ILE A 195 -61.26 17.10 -1.34
C ILE A 195 -60.02 17.24 -2.22
N GLU A 196 -59.24 18.32 -2.06
CA GLU A 196 -58.00 18.52 -2.81
C GLU A 196 -56.92 17.54 -2.37
N TYR A 197 -56.89 17.21 -1.09
CA TYR A 197 -55.98 16.22 -0.52
C TYR A 197 -56.28 14.81 -1.05
N GLU A 198 -57.55 14.40 -1.11
CA GLU A 198 -57.95 13.12 -1.70
C GLU A 198 -57.60 13.01 -3.19
N LYS A 199 -57.84 14.07 -3.97
CA LYS A 199 -57.45 14.08 -5.38
C LYS A 199 -55.95 13.93 -5.58
N ALA A 200 -55.14 14.62 -4.77
CA ALA A 200 -53.68 14.48 -4.82
C ALA A 200 -53.22 13.07 -4.40
N LYS A 201 -53.91 12.44 -3.44
CA LYS A 201 -53.68 11.03 -3.03
C LYS A 201 -53.95 10.08 -4.20
N ASP A 202 -55.08 10.24 -4.89
CA ASP A 202 -55.46 9.43 -6.04
C ASP A 202 -54.49 9.60 -7.22
N GLU A 203 -54.02 10.81 -7.49
CA GLU A 203 -53.03 11.06 -8.54
C GLU A 203 -51.70 10.34 -8.30
N GLU A 204 -51.21 10.32 -7.06
CA GLU A 204 -50.00 9.59 -6.68
C GLU A 204 -50.20 8.07 -6.75
N LEU A 205 -51.38 7.57 -6.34
CA LEU A 205 -51.75 6.17 -6.50
C LEU A 205 -51.76 5.75 -7.97
N LEU A 206 -52.34 6.58 -8.85
CA LEU A 206 -52.33 6.34 -10.31
C LEU A 206 -50.92 6.34 -10.89
N LYS A 207 -50.01 7.20 -10.41
CA LYS A 207 -48.59 7.18 -10.83
C LYS A 207 -47.92 5.86 -10.45
N ILE A 208 -48.22 5.30 -9.27
CA ILE A 208 -47.69 4.01 -8.83
C ILE A 208 -48.24 2.88 -9.70
N VAL A 209 -49.55 2.87 -9.96
CA VAL A 209 -50.17 1.89 -10.87
C VAL A 209 -49.50 1.91 -12.24
N ARG A 210 -49.29 3.10 -12.83
CA ARG A 210 -48.58 3.26 -14.11
C ARG A 210 -47.12 2.77 -14.09
N LYS A 211 -46.44 2.78 -12.94
CA LYS A 211 -45.07 2.26 -12.80
C LYS A 211 -45.08 0.74 -12.71
N ILE A 212 -46.04 0.18 -11.99
CA ILE A 212 -46.19 -1.27 -11.81
C ILE A 212 -46.59 -1.95 -13.12
N THR A 213 -47.54 -1.36 -13.87
CA THR A 213 -47.97 -1.91 -15.17
C THR A 213 -46.89 -1.84 -16.26
N LYS A 214 -45.85 -1.03 -16.08
CA LYS A 214 -44.69 -0.96 -16.98
C LYS A 214 -43.65 -2.06 -16.74
N LEU A 215 -43.74 -2.83 -15.66
CA LEU A 215 -42.77 -3.87 -15.34
C LEU A 215 -42.99 -5.10 -16.24
N PRO A 216 -41.93 -5.63 -16.89
CA PRO A 216 -42.03 -6.85 -17.68
C PRO A 216 -42.14 -8.07 -16.75
N ASN A 217 -43.08 -8.98 -17.03
CA ASN A 217 -43.41 -10.23 -16.31
C ASN A 217 -44.36 -10.09 -15.09
N PRO A 218 -45.69 -9.96 -15.32
CA PRO A 218 -46.68 -9.83 -14.25
C PRO A 218 -46.91 -11.11 -13.42
N GLU A 219 -46.52 -12.28 -13.92
CA GLU A 219 -46.77 -13.60 -13.28
C GLU A 219 -45.80 -13.92 -12.12
N ASN A 220 -44.64 -13.25 -12.07
CA ASN A 220 -43.61 -13.46 -11.03
C ASN A 220 -43.56 -12.29 -10.01
N ILE A 221 -44.63 -11.51 -9.92
CA ILE A 221 -44.73 -10.35 -9.02
C ILE A 221 -45.73 -10.68 -7.90
N ASP A 222 -45.26 -10.59 -6.65
CA ASP A 222 -46.12 -10.60 -5.48
C ASP A 222 -46.28 -9.15 -4.98
N ILE A 223 -47.53 -8.69 -4.82
CA ILE A 223 -47.79 -7.36 -4.24
C ILE A 223 -48.18 -7.51 -2.78
N LEU A 224 -47.44 -6.82 -1.92
CA LEU A 224 -47.75 -6.68 -0.50
C LEU A 224 -48.21 -5.25 -0.22
N PHE A 225 -49.49 -5.10 0.10
CA PHE A 225 -50.06 -3.83 0.53
C PHE A 225 -49.78 -3.62 2.01
N PHE A 226 -49.21 -2.47 2.36
CA PHE A 226 -49.13 -2.00 3.73
C PHE A 226 -50.28 -1.03 3.96
N GLN A 227 -51.27 -1.42 4.76
CA GLN A 227 -52.36 -0.53 5.14
C GLN A 227 -51.83 0.50 6.14
N GLU A 228 -51.73 1.75 5.69
CA GLU A 228 -51.19 2.83 6.51
C GLU A 228 -52.24 3.28 7.53
N LYS A 229 -52.12 2.86 8.78
CA LYS A 229 -52.95 3.37 9.90
C LYS A 229 -52.26 4.47 10.72
N TYR A 230 -51.06 4.90 10.29
CA TYR A 230 -50.19 5.86 10.99
C TYR A 230 -49.78 5.41 12.40
N ILE A 231 -49.59 4.09 12.54
CA ILE A 231 -49.18 3.44 13.80
C ILE A 231 -47.73 2.93 13.69
N SER A 232 -47.29 2.54 12.49
CA SER A 232 -45.95 1.99 12.22
C SER A 232 -45.37 2.65 10.99
N ASP A 233 -44.07 2.94 11.03
CA ASP A 233 -43.38 3.51 9.87
C ASP A 233 -43.24 2.48 8.75
N PHE A 234 -43.52 2.93 7.53
CA PHE A 234 -43.39 2.12 6.32
C PHE A 234 -41.95 1.65 6.09
N THR A 235 -40.95 2.44 6.48
CA THR A 235 -39.53 2.08 6.38
C THR A 235 -39.16 0.93 7.31
N ILE A 236 -39.66 0.93 8.56
CA ILE A 236 -39.47 -0.16 9.51
C ILE A 236 -40.14 -1.44 8.98
N PHE A 237 -41.32 -1.30 8.40
CA PHE A 237 -42.02 -2.42 7.76
C PHE A 237 -41.23 -3.00 6.58
N CYS A 238 -40.79 -2.15 5.64
CA CYS A 238 -39.97 -2.56 4.51
C CYS A 238 -38.67 -3.24 4.96
N ASN A 239 -38.10 -2.87 6.11
CA ASN A 239 -36.92 -3.51 6.69
C ASN A 239 -37.20 -4.90 7.30
N ARG A 240 -38.45 -5.20 7.67
CA ARG A 240 -38.84 -6.50 8.24
C ARG A 240 -39.36 -7.49 7.20
N THR A 241 -40.00 -7.01 6.14
CA THR A 241 -40.49 -7.85 5.05
C THR A 241 -39.35 -8.33 4.19
N HIS A 242 -39.29 -9.62 3.89
CA HIS A 242 -38.27 -10.20 3.00
C HIS A 242 -38.93 -10.92 1.83
N PRO A 243 -38.37 -10.82 0.61
CA PRO A 243 -38.90 -11.51 -0.55
C PRO A 243 -38.69 -13.03 -0.46
N SER A 244 -39.64 -13.81 -0.99
CA SER A 244 -39.52 -15.27 -1.14
C SER A 244 -38.72 -15.63 -2.40
N LYS A 245 -38.06 -16.79 -2.40
CA LYS A 245 -37.03 -17.25 -3.37
C LYS A 245 -37.40 -17.24 -4.86
N ALA A 246 -38.65 -17.06 -5.23
CA ALA A 246 -39.12 -17.26 -6.60
C ALA A 246 -39.79 -16.03 -7.25
N ARG A 247 -40.07 -14.96 -6.49
CA ARG A 247 -40.92 -13.86 -6.96
C ARG A 247 -40.40 -12.49 -6.50
N THR A 248 -40.60 -11.48 -7.33
CA THR A 248 -40.29 -10.09 -7.01
C THR A 248 -41.37 -9.55 -6.09
N LEU A 249 -40.99 -9.14 -4.88
CA LEU A 249 -41.93 -8.57 -3.91
C LEU A 249 -42.02 -7.05 -4.09
N ILE A 250 -43.20 -6.57 -4.46
CA ILE A 250 -43.50 -5.13 -4.52
C ILE A 250 -44.30 -4.75 -3.29
N THR A 251 -43.73 -3.88 -2.46
CA THR A 251 -44.41 -3.36 -1.27
C THR A 251 -44.98 -1.97 -1.55
N ILE A 252 -46.28 -1.80 -1.37
CA ILE A 252 -46.99 -0.55 -1.66
C ILE A 252 -47.59 -0.01 -0.37
N LYS A 253 -47.29 1.25 -0.05
CA LYS A 253 -47.97 1.99 1.01
C LYS A 253 -49.37 2.37 0.54
N LEU A 254 -50.41 1.85 1.19
CA LEU A 254 -51.81 2.05 0.82
C LEU A 254 -52.58 2.79 1.92
N PRO A 255 -52.77 4.12 1.78
CA PRO A 255 -53.67 4.91 2.63
C PRO A 255 -55.11 4.87 2.08
N LEU A 256 -55.67 3.66 1.92
CA LEU A 256 -57.07 3.45 1.54
C LEU A 256 -57.76 2.61 2.63
N TYR A 257 -58.98 2.99 2.98
CA TYR A 257 -59.71 2.39 4.10
C TYR A 257 -61.05 1.79 3.66
N SER A 258 -61.58 2.22 2.51
CA SER A 258 -62.82 1.66 1.96
C SER A 258 -62.57 0.35 1.21
N GLN A 259 -63.46 -0.62 1.41
CA GLN A 259 -63.43 -1.89 0.68
C GLN A 259 -63.56 -1.68 -0.84
N GLU A 260 -64.38 -0.71 -1.25
CA GLU A 260 -64.66 -0.45 -2.66
C GLU A 260 -63.46 0.13 -3.39
N GLU A 261 -62.76 1.07 -2.74
CA GLU A 261 -61.53 1.68 -3.24
C GLU A 261 -60.41 0.66 -3.38
N ILE A 262 -60.21 -0.19 -2.36
CA ILE A 262 -59.21 -1.26 -2.40
C ILE A 262 -59.50 -2.22 -3.55
N LYS A 263 -60.76 -2.63 -3.75
CA LYS A 263 -61.15 -3.50 -4.87
C LYS A 263 -60.93 -2.83 -6.22
N LEU A 264 -61.23 -1.53 -6.35
CA LEU A 264 -61.01 -0.77 -7.58
C LEU A 264 -59.50 -0.64 -7.88
N PHE A 265 -58.70 -0.40 -6.85
CA PHE A 265 -57.24 -0.37 -6.94
C PHE A 265 -56.66 -1.73 -7.36
N MET A 266 -57.11 -2.82 -6.75
CA MET A 266 -56.71 -4.19 -7.14
C MET A 266 -57.06 -4.50 -8.60
N LYS A 267 -58.26 -4.10 -9.07
CA LYS A 267 -58.64 -4.25 -10.48
C LYS A 267 -57.71 -3.49 -11.43
N SER A 268 -57.22 -2.31 -11.02
CA SER A 268 -56.28 -1.51 -11.82
C SER A 268 -54.89 -2.14 -11.95
N LEU A 269 -54.58 -3.14 -11.13
CA LEU A 269 -53.30 -3.86 -11.08
C LEU A 269 -53.33 -5.23 -11.79
N SER A 270 -54.47 -5.62 -12.39
CA SER A 270 -54.56 -6.82 -13.23
C SER A 270 -53.62 -6.67 -14.45
N PRO A 271 -52.71 -7.62 -14.74
CA PRO A 271 -52.86 -9.07 -14.54
C PRO A 271 -51.97 -9.71 -13.45
N ILE A 272 -51.68 -9.02 -12.34
CA ILE A 272 -50.81 -9.53 -11.28
C ILE A 272 -51.54 -10.59 -10.43
N THR A 273 -50.86 -11.70 -10.14
CA THR A 273 -51.50 -12.95 -9.70
C THR A 273 -51.56 -13.13 -8.18
N SER A 274 -50.75 -12.41 -7.38
CA SER A 274 -50.75 -12.52 -5.92
C SER A 274 -50.85 -11.17 -5.23
N PHE A 275 -51.84 -11.05 -4.34
CA PHE A 275 -52.07 -9.88 -3.50
C PHE A 275 -52.12 -10.29 -2.03
N SER A 276 -51.27 -9.68 -1.22
CA SER A 276 -51.23 -9.85 0.22
C SER A 276 -51.37 -8.51 0.91
N ILE A 277 -51.98 -8.46 2.09
CA ILE A 277 -52.14 -7.22 2.86
C ILE A 277 -51.57 -7.36 4.26
N TYR A 278 -50.84 -6.33 4.70
CA TYR A 278 -50.31 -6.17 6.02
C TYR A 278 -51.05 -5.05 6.74
N VAL A 279 -51.54 -5.36 7.93
CA VAL A 279 -52.34 -4.46 8.74
C VAL A 279 -51.66 -4.30 10.11
N PRO A 280 -51.05 -3.14 10.40
CA PRO A 280 -50.54 -2.86 11.73
C PRO A 280 -51.69 -2.68 12.71
N TYR A 281 -51.62 -3.37 13.85
CA TYR A 281 -52.61 -3.29 14.93
C TYR A 281 -51.94 -2.89 16.24
N SER A 282 -52.59 -2.03 17.01
CA SER A 282 -52.22 -1.75 18.40
C SER A 282 -53.47 -1.80 19.27
N SER A 283 -53.33 -2.34 20.47
CA SER A 283 -54.44 -2.51 21.43
C SER A 283 -54.66 -1.29 22.32
N SER A 284 -53.80 -0.28 22.24
CA SER A 284 -53.84 0.88 23.14
C SER A 284 -53.97 2.18 22.36
N ASP A 285 -55.11 2.85 22.52
CA ASP A 285 -55.42 4.13 21.87
C ASP A 285 -54.45 5.25 22.28
N ALA A 286 -53.94 5.19 23.52
CA ALA A 286 -52.91 6.11 23.99
C ALA A 286 -51.60 6.02 23.18
N ILE A 287 -51.21 4.80 22.76
CA ILE A 287 -49.99 4.57 21.98
C ILE A 287 -50.20 5.05 20.54
N ILE A 288 -51.38 4.78 19.97
CA ILE A 288 -51.78 5.25 18.63
C ILE A 288 -51.76 6.78 18.59
N SER A 289 -52.40 7.42 19.56
CA SER A 289 -52.47 8.89 19.67
C SER A 289 -51.09 9.51 19.88
N ALA A 290 -50.23 8.91 20.71
CA ALA A 290 -48.87 9.38 20.92
C ALA A 290 -48.04 9.26 19.63
N LYS A 291 -48.04 8.10 18.97
CA LYS A 291 -47.29 7.86 17.72
C LYS A 291 -47.71 8.82 16.62
N ARG A 292 -49.00 9.09 16.46
CA ARG A 292 -49.49 10.10 15.50
C ARG A 292 -48.98 11.50 15.82
N LYS A 293 -49.04 11.93 17.08
CA LYS A 293 -48.53 13.26 17.50
C LYS A 293 -47.01 13.41 17.39
N PHE A 294 -46.24 12.32 17.54
CA PHE A 294 -44.78 12.38 17.50
C PHE A 294 -44.22 12.19 16.08
N SER A 295 -44.70 11.18 15.34
CA SER A 295 -44.15 10.79 14.04
C SER A 295 -44.92 11.35 12.85
N PHE A 296 -46.21 11.67 13.01
CA PHE A 296 -47.12 11.97 11.90
C PHE A 296 -47.94 13.25 12.13
N ARG A 297 -47.24 14.38 12.31
CA ARG A 297 -47.83 15.67 12.73
C ARG A 297 -48.67 16.38 11.67
N ASP A 298 -48.38 16.15 10.39
CA ASP A 298 -48.89 16.98 9.29
C ASP A 298 -50.05 16.34 8.51
N ILE A 299 -50.73 15.35 9.10
CA ILE A 299 -51.80 14.59 8.43
C ILE A 299 -53.16 15.21 8.78
N PRO A 300 -54.08 15.34 7.80
CA PRO A 300 -55.46 15.75 8.05
C PRO A 300 -56.14 14.91 9.14
N PRO A 301 -56.88 15.54 10.07
CA PRO A 301 -57.60 14.80 11.12
C PRO A 301 -58.69 13.90 10.54
N GLU A 302 -59.31 14.25 9.40
CA GLU A 302 -60.32 13.41 8.74
C GLU A 302 -59.72 12.07 8.30
N GLU A 303 -58.51 12.07 7.72
CA GLU A 303 -57.79 10.86 7.30
C GLU A 303 -57.40 9.98 8.51
N LEU A 304 -57.10 10.59 9.67
CA LEU A 304 -56.84 9.84 10.91
C LEU A 304 -58.12 9.17 11.45
N MET A 305 -59.26 9.83 11.34
CA MET A 305 -60.55 9.26 11.71
C MET A 305 -60.94 8.11 10.78
N ASP A 306 -60.69 8.24 9.48
CA ASP A 306 -60.93 7.17 8.51
C ASP A 306 -60.00 5.96 8.75
N ALA A 307 -58.75 6.20 9.16
CA ALA A 307 -57.81 5.15 9.55
C ALA A 307 -58.25 4.36 10.80
N ASP A 308 -58.89 5.04 11.76
CA ASP A 308 -59.44 4.40 12.97
C ASP A 308 -60.71 3.62 12.67
N ASN A 309 -61.57 4.17 11.81
CA ASN A 309 -62.81 3.52 11.37
C ASN A 309 -62.58 2.40 10.34
N ALA A 310 -61.37 2.30 9.79
CA ALA A 310 -61.00 1.31 8.80
C ALA A 310 -61.19 -0.12 9.34
N LYS A 311 -62.15 -0.84 8.75
CA LYS A 311 -62.40 -2.26 9.04
C LYS A 311 -61.17 -3.09 8.70
N ILE A 312 -60.94 -4.14 9.50
CA ILE A 312 -59.87 -5.10 9.24
C ILE A 312 -60.23 -5.83 7.93
N PRO A 313 -59.33 -5.87 6.94
CA PRO A 313 -59.51 -6.62 5.70
C PRO A 313 -59.86 -8.08 5.96
N LEU A 314 -60.81 -8.60 5.17
CA LEU A 314 -61.23 -10.00 5.20
C LEU A 314 -60.76 -10.71 3.93
N MET A 315 -60.57 -12.03 3.97
CA MET A 315 -60.18 -12.80 2.77
C MET A 315 -61.20 -12.67 1.63
N THR A 316 -62.46 -12.38 1.95
CA THR A 316 -63.54 -12.10 0.98
C THR A 316 -63.30 -10.84 0.13
N TRP A 317 -62.27 -10.06 0.43
CA TRP A 317 -61.88 -8.88 -0.35
C TRP A 317 -60.95 -9.24 -1.52
N GLY A 318 -60.48 -10.49 -1.60
CA GLY A 318 -59.67 -11.00 -2.72
C GLY A 318 -58.17 -11.10 -2.43
N PHE A 319 -57.76 -11.01 -1.15
CA PHE A 319 -56.37 -11.21 -0.74
C PHE A 319 -56.05 -12.69 -0.55
N GLU A 320 -54.88 -13.11 -1.01
CA GLU A 320 -54.34 -14.46 -0.82
C GLU A 320 -53.86 -14.67 0.62
N SER A 321 -53.27 -13.63 1.23
CA SER A 321 -52.87 -13.66 2.63
C SER A 321 -53.06 -12.32 3.33
N ILE A 322 -53.40 -12.38 4.63
CA ILE A 322 -53.65 -11.22 5.49
C ILE A 322 -52.76 -11.35 6.72
N TYR A 323 -51.85 -10.40 6.89
CA TYR A 323 -50.90 -10.36 8.00
C TYR A 323 -51.29 -9.26 8.98
N ILE A 324 -51.85 -9.63 10.13
CA ILE A 324 -52.15 -8.68 11.21
C ILE A 324 -51.01 -8.75 12.21
N THR A 325 -50.29 -7.65 12.39
CA THR A 325 -49.13 -7.62 13.30
C THR A 325 -49.33 -6.59 14.39
N ARG A 326 -49.09 -7.02 15.63
CA ARG A 326 -49.11 -6.12 16.78
C ARG A 326 -47.85 -5.25 16.79
N VAL A 327 -48.02 -3.94 16.70
CA VAL A 327 -46.93 -2.97 16.84
C VAL A 327 -46.50 -2.90 18.30
N LYS A 328 -45.19 -3.05 18.56
CA LYS A 328 -44.63 -2.97 19.92
C LYS A 328 -44.26 -1.52 20.25
N GLN A 329 -44.33 -1.16 21.52
CA GLN A 329 -43.91 0.16 21.99
C GLN A 329 -42.41 0.35 21.70
N GLY A 330 -42.07 1.25 20.78
CA GLY A 330 -40.68 1.52 20.36
C GLY A 330 -40.43 1.37 18.86
N ASP A 331 -41.33 0.70 18.13
CA ASP A 331 -41.44 0.79 16.66
C ASP A 331 -42.17 2.07 16.27
#